data_AF-A0A1Y2WH13-F1
#
_entry.id   AF-A0A1Y2WH13-F1
#
_cell.length_a   1.000
_cell.length_b   1.000
_cell.length_c   1.000
_cell.angle_alpha   90.00
_cell.angle_beta   90.00
_cell.angle_gamma   90.00
#
_symmetry.space_group_name_H-M   'P 1'
#
loop_
_entity.id
_entity.type
_entity.pdbx_description
1 polymer ?
#
loop_
_entity_poly.entity_id
_entity_poly.type
_entity_poly.pdbx_seq_one_letter_code
_entity_poly.pdbx_strand_id
1 'polypeptide(L)'
;MRPVNGVLILSLITQYYYSTLATILLSRQSTQLSLNNHSTIKMKFSAVALLAATASAASLGKRETVFSVSDFSAGCIRHSTQCLYSLTVIQPGTMETTGVQCKAMVSANTDGTLPDVKEGTCDQSSRTFDVTRGADGLTLTVSQPVTPSSNQTGSHLIPNDELAISNEPNAVVQSYTGPTSFDLE
;
A
#
# COMPACT_ATOMS: atom_id res chain seq x y z
N MET A 1 -1.35 32.53 31.89
CA MET A 1 -1.23 31.09 32.21
C MET A 1 -0.91 30.33 30.93
N ARG A 2 0.24 29.66 30.87
CA ARG A 2 0.61 28.71 29.79
C ARG A 2 0.32 27.29 30.29
N PRO A 3 0.09 26.31 29.39
CA PRO A 3 1.23 25.49 28.97
C PRO A 3 1.31 25.24 27.45
N VAL A 4 2.56 25.13 26.97
CA VAL A 4 2.97 24.69 25.63
C VAL A 4 3.93 23.54 25.90
N ASN A 5 3.56 22.27 25.69
CA ASN A 5 4.44 21.11 25.93
C ASN A 5 3.89 19.80 25.32
N GLY A 6 3.59 19.78 24.02
CA GLY A 6 3.15 18.56 23.32
C GLY A 6 3.86 18.27 22.01
N VAL A 7 4.35 19.31 21.32
CA VAL A 7 4.86 19.17 19.95
C VAL A 7 6.36 18.84 19.91
N LEU A 8 7.11 19.10 20.99
CA LEU A 8 8.57 18.92 21.00
C LEU A 8 9.02 17.45 21.18
N ILE A 9 8.15 16.56 21.67
CA ILE A 9 8.54 15.19 22.06
C ILE A 9 8.49 14.23 20.84
N LEU A 10 7.55 14.40 19.90
CA LEU A 10 7.46 13.52 18.73
C LEU A 10 8.58 13.76 17.70
N SER A 11 9.10 14.99 17.59
CA SER A 11 10.17 15.31 16.63
C SER A 11 11.52 14.66 16.98
N LEU A 12 11.82 14.51 18.28
CA LEU A 12 13.07 13.90 18.76
C LEU A 12 13.10 12.38 18.56
N ILE A 13 11.95 11.71 18.55
CA ILE A 13 11.85 10.25 18.38
C ILE A 13 12.14 9.86 16.92
N THR A 14 11.64 10.64 15.95
CA THR A 14 11.86 10.39 14.52
C THR A 14 13.33 10.62 14.11
N GLN A 15 14.02 11.57 14.76
CA GLN A 15 15.41 11.91 14.44
C GLN A 15 16.43 10.90 15.03
N TYR A 16 16.10 10.27 16.18
CA TYR A 16 16.88 9.17 16.74
C TYR A 16 16.80 7.88 15.90
N TYR A 17 15.65 7.62 15.25
CA TYR A 17 15.47 6.40 14.45
C TYR A 17 16.29 6.43 13.14
N TYR A 18 16.38 7.58 12.47
CA TYR A 18 17.16 7.73 11.24
C TYR A 18 18.68 7.70 11.48
N SER A 19 19.17 8.26 12.59
CA SER A 19 20.60 8.24 12.93
C SER A 19 21.12 6.82 13.24
N THR A 20 20.28 5.96 13.83
CA THR A 20 20.68 4.60 14.20
C THR A 20 20.73 3.65 12.99
N LEU A 21 19.80 3.79 12.04
CA LEU A 21 19.78 2.98 10.81
C LEU A 21 20.94 3.30 9.85
N ALA A 22 21.32 4.57 9.74
CA ALA A 22 22.46 4.99 8.91
C ALA A 22 23.79 4.40 9.41
N THR A 23 23.95 4.22 10.72
CA THR A 23 25.19 3.69 11.32
C THR A 23 25.33 2.17 11.11
N ILE A 24 24.23 1.43 10.99
CA ILE A 24 24.25 -0.04 10.78
C ILE A 24 24.55 -0.40 9.32
N LEU A 25 24.12 0.42 8.36
CA LEU A 25 24.38 0.19 6.93
C LEU A 25 25.82 0.52 6.50
N LEU A 26 26.51 1.44 7.19
CA LEU A 26 27.90 1.81 6.88
C LEU A 26 28.96 0.90 7.53
N SER A 27 28.61 0.09 8.55
CA SER A 27 29.59 -0.82 9.19
C SER A 27 29.83 -2.12 8.40
N ARG A 28 28.96 -2.46 7.44
CA ARG A 28 29.07 -3.71 6.67
C ARG A 28 29.97 -3.65 5.43
N GLN A 29 30.46 -2.48 5.01
CA GLN A 29 31.26 -2.35 3.78
C GLN A 29 32.79 -2.40 3.98
N SER A 30 33.31 -2.35 5.21
CA SER A 30 34.76 -2.26 5.44
C SER A 30 35.47 -3.59 5.75
N THR A 31 34.80 -4.74 5.68
CA THR A 31 35.39 -6.05 6.07
C THR A 31 35.65 -7.00 4.89
N GLN A 32 35.96 -6.46 3.70
CA GLN A 32 36.33 -7.25 2.52
C GLN A 32 37.59 -6.71 1.83
N LEU A 33 38.68 -6.49 2.56
CA LEU A 33 40.00 -6.29 1.96
C LEU A 33 41.12 -6.85 2.85
N SER A 34 41.98 -7.63 2.21
CA SER A 34 43.29 -8.09 2.68
C SER A 34 43.33 -9.33 3.57
N LEU A 35 43.35 -10.49 2.92
CA LEU A 35 44.08 -11.66 3.41
C LEU A 35 44.88 -12.22 2.23
N ASN A 36 46.21 -12.04 2.24
CA ASN A 36 47.18 -13.11 2.05
C ASN A 36 48.63 -12.61 2.16
N ASN A 37 49.40 -13.33 2.99
CA ASN A 37 50.87 -13.37 3.13
C ASN A 37 51.49 -12.55 4.27
N HIS A 38 51.70 -13.16 5.43
CA HIS A 38 53.05 -13.51 5.91
C HIS A 38 52.98 -14.42 7.13
N SER A 39 53.95 -15.33 7.20
CA SER A 39 54.04 -16.50 8.07
C SER A 39 54.15 -16.21 9.58
N THR A 40 53.62 -17.18 10.35
CA THR A 40 54.00 -17.60 11.71
C THR A 40 53.87 -16.60 12.86
N ILE A 41 52.96 -16.89 13.81
CA ILE A 41 53.24 -16.95 15.26
C ILE A 41 52.05 -17.63 15.98
N LYS A 42 52.40 -18.34 17.06
CA LYS A 42 51.72 -19.41 17.81
C LYS A 42 50.34 -19.07 18.41
N MET A 43 49.51 -20.12 18.44
CA MET A 43 48.22 -20.25 19.13
C MET A 43 48.21 -19.72 20.57
N LYS A 44 47.06 -19.16 20.99
CA LYS A 44 46.38 -19.49 22.25
C LYS A 44 45.05 -18.71 22.41
N PHE A 45 44.08 -19.42 22.98
CA PHE A 45 42.81 -18.96 23.60
C PHE A 45 41.55 -18.75 22.74
N SER A 46 40.44 -19.26 23.32
CA SER A 46 39.03 -18.90 23.11
C SER A 46 38.37 -19.48 21.83
N ALA A 47 37.09 -19.89 21.81
CA ALA A 47 35.96 -19.62 22.69
C ALA A 47 34.89 -20.72 22.55
N VAL A 48 34.17 -21.03 23.64
CA VAL A 48 32.80 -21.53 23.55
C VAL A 48 31.94 -20.31 23.23
N ALA A 49 31.38 -20.24 22.02
CA ALA A 49 30.43 -19.20 21.64
C ALA A 49 29.04 -19.82 21.49
N LEU A 50 28.20 -19.54 22.48
CA LEU A 50 26.77 -19.85 22.49
C LEU A 50 26.09 -19.14 21.30
N LEU A 51 25.52 -19.91 20.39
CA LEU A 51 24.63 -19.40 19.35
C LEU A 51 23.26 -19.11 19.98
N ALA A 52 23.11 -17.95 20.61
CA ALA A 52 21.79 -17.42 20.92
C ALA A 52 21.26 -16.67 19.69
N ALA A 53 20.63 -17.40 18.77
CA ALA A 53 19.84 -16.79 17.71
C ALA A 53 18.51 -16.33 18.32
N THR A 54 18.41 -15.07 18.72
CA THR A 54 17.12 -14.46 19.03
C THR A 54 16.34 -14.28 17.73
N ALA A 55 15.45 -15.21 17.43
CA ALA A 55 14.45 -15.03 16.39
C ALA A 55 13.46 -13.96 16.86
N SER A 56 13.60 -12.73 16.35
CA SER A 56 12.54 -11.73 16.48
C SER A 56 11.39 -12.16 15.58
N ALA A 57 10.46 -12.95 16.13
CA ALA A 57 9.16 -13.16 15.52
C ALA A 57 8.37 -11.83 15.64
N ALA A 58 8.46 -10.99 14.61
CA ALA A 58 7.48 -9.94 14.45
C ALA A 58 6.13 -10.62 14.26
N SER A 59 5.23 -10.50 15.23
CA SER A 59 3.85 -10.91 15.06
C SER A 59 3.29 -10.12 13.89
N LEU A 60 3.12 -10.77 12.73
CA LEU A 60 2.30 -10.26 11.64
C LEU A 60 0.87 -10.24 12.17
N GLY A 61 0.52 -9.14 12.85
CA GLY A 61 -0.85 -8.88 13.25
C GLY A 61 -1.71 -8.89 11.99
N LYS A 62 -2.79 -9.68 11.99
CA LYS A 62 -3.81 -9.64 10.95
C LYS A 62 -4.27 -8.18 10.87
N ARG A 63 -4.05 -7.54 9.71
CA ARG A 63 -4.56 -6.18 9.50
C ARG A 63 -6.07 -6.23 9.56
N GLU A 64 -6.66 -5.21 10.18
CA GLU A 64 -8.10 -5.14 10.40
C GLU A 64 -8.77 -4.71 9.10
N THR A 65 -9.67 -5.55 8.57
CA THR A 65 -10.47 -5.19 7.40
C THR A 65 -11.39 -4.03 7.75
N VAL A 66 -11.18 -2.88 7.09
CA VAL A 66 -12.00 -1.67 7.27
C VAL A 66 -13.25 -1.73 6.40
N PHE A 67 -13.09 -2.19 5.15
CA PHE A 67 -14.16 -2.39 4.19
C PHE A 67 -13.91 -3.67 3.40
N SER A 68 -14.98 -4.33 2.95
CA SER A 68 -14.88 -5.44 1.99
C SER A 68 -15.51 -5.04 0.67
N VAL A 69 -14.80 -5.32 -0.41
CA VAL A 69 -15.23 -5.03 -1.78
C VAL A 69 -15.76 -6.29 -2.44
N SER A 70 -16.85 -6.16 -3.20
CA SER A 70 -17.35 -7.16 -4.14
C SER A 70 -17.63 -6.54 -5.50
N ASP A 71 -17.77 -7.40 -6.51
CA ASP A 71 -18.11 -7.02 -7.88
C ASP A 71 -17.19 -5.94 -8.48
N PHE A 72 -15.94 -5.91 -8.02
CA PHE A 72 -14.95 -4.95 -8.51
C PHE A 72 -14.69 -5.20 -10.00
N SER A 73 -14.78 -4.13 -10.77
CA SER A 73 -14.40 -4.10 -12.17
C SER A 73 -13.86 -2.72 -12.52
N ALA A 74 -12.85 -2.71 -13.38
CA ALA A 74 -12.31 -1.51 -13.96
C ALA A 74 -11.91 -1.76 -15.41
N GLY A 75 -12.24 -0.84 -16.31
CA GLY A 75 -11.79 -0.97 -17.70
C GLY A 75 -12.10 0.24 -18.55
N CYS A 76 -11.24 0.48 -19.54
CA CYS A 76 -11.49 1.47 -20.58
C CYS A 76 -12.39 0.90 -21.67
N ILE A 77 -13.42 1.67 -22.04
CA ILE A 77 -14.45 1.26 -22.98
C ILE A 77 -13.87 1.30 -24.39
N ARG A 78 -13.96 0.18 -25.10
CA ARG A 78 -13.48 0.09 -26.49
C ARG A 78 -14.11 1.18 -27.35
N HIS A 79 -13.27 1.84 -28.15
CA HIS A 79 -13.65 2.95 -29.05
C HIS A 79 -14.21 4.19 -28.35
N SER A 80 -14.06 4.30 -27.03
CA SER A 80 -14.40 5.47 -26.25
C SER A 80 -13.15 6.00 -25.56
N THR A 81 -13.15 7.28 -25.22
CA THR A 81 -12.14 7.88 -24.35
C THR A 81 -12.49 7.71 -22.88
N GLN A 82 -13.53 6.94 -22.53
CA GLN A 82 -14.00 6.77 -21.16
C GLN A 82 -13.57 5.41 -20.59
N CYS A 83 -13.29 5.39 -19.30
CA CYS A 83 -13.10 4.21 -18.48
C CYS A 83 -14.11 4.21 -17.34
N LEU A 84 -14.50 3.00 -16.94
CA LEU A 84 -15.44 2.76 -15.87
C LEU A 84 -14.72 2.07 -14.72
N TYR A 85 -14.94 2.57 -13.51
CA TYR A 85 -14.72 1.85 -12.27
C TYR A 85 -16.07 1.53 -11.65
N SER A 86 -16.27 0.29 -11.21
CA SER A 86 -17.48 -0.16 -10.53
C SER A 86 -17.11 -1.11 -9.41
N LEU A 87 -17.63 -0.87 -8.22
CA LEU A 87 -17.39 -1.70 -7.05
C LEU A 87 -18.58 -1.65 -6.11
N THR A 88 -18.77 -2.71 -5.34
CA THR A 88 -19.75 -2.77 -4.25
C THR A 88 -18.99 -2.87 -2.95
N VAL A 89 -19.36 -2.07 -1.94
CA VAL A 89 -18.62 -1.99 -0.67
C VAL A 89 -19.54 -2.24 0.51
N ILE A 90 -19.10 -3.05 1.46
CA ILE A 90 -19.68 -3.19 2.80
C ILE A 90 -18.65 -2.83 3.86
N GLN A 91 -19.14 -2.42 5.03
CA GLN A 91 -18.33 -2.27 6.23
C GLN A 91 -18.49 -3.50 7.14
N PRO A 92 -17.52 -4.44 7.16
CA PRO A 92 -17.61 -5.62 8.01
C PRO A 92 -17.60 -5.26 9.50
N GLY A 93 -18.14 -6.15 10.33
CA GLY A 93 -18.26 -5.91 11.77
C GLY A 93 -19.40 -4.96 12.17
N THR A 94 -20.17 -4.47 11.18
CA THR A 94 -21.41 -3.71 11.40
C THR A 94 -22.63 -4.57 11.09
N MET A 95 -23.84 -3.99 11.18
CA MET A 95 -25.09 -4.64 10.76
C MET A 95 -25.38 -4.45 9.25
N GLU A 96 -24.41 -3.99 8.47
CA GLU A 96 -24.54 -3.80 7.02
C GLU A 96 -24.50 -5.16 6.30
N THR A 97 -25.64 -5.56 5.72
CA THR A 97 -25.76 -6.81 4.94
C THR A 97 -25.88 -6.56 3.44
N THR A 98 -26.15 -5.33 3.04
CA THR A 98 -26.35 -4.93 1.65
C THR A 98 -25.24 -3.97 1.27
N GLY A 99 -24.47 -4.33 0.25
CA GLY A 99 -23.39 -3.49 -0.24
C GLY A 99 -23.89 -2.23 -0.94
N VAL A 100 -23.09 -1.18 -0.83
CA VAL A 100 -23.29 0.09 -1.52
C VAL A 100 -22.52 0.07 -2.83
N GLN A 101 -23.21 0.36 -3.93
CA GLN A 101 -22.58 0.47 -5.23
C GLN A 101 -21.85 1.80 -5.38
N CYS A 102 -20.58 1.77 -5.78
CA CYS A 102 -19.79 2.93 -6.16
C CYS A 102 -19.39 2.83 -7.63
N LYS A 103 -19.49 3.94 -8.36
CA LYS A 103 -19.16 4.01 -9.79
C LYS A 103 -18.50 5.33 -10.14
N ALA A 104 -17.54 5.29 -11.05
CA ALA A 104 -16.98 6.48 -11.67
C ALA A 104 -16.74 6.24 -13.16
N MET A 105 -17.21 7.18 -13.98
CA MET A 105 -16.92 7.24 -15.41
C MET A 105 -15.94 8.41 -15.63
N VAL A 106 -14.74 8.10 -16.11
CA VAL A 106 -13.63 9.04 -16.19
C VAL A 106 -12.91 8.92 -17.53
N SER A 107 -12.29 9.99 -18.00
CA SER A 107 -11.55 9.94 -19.27
C SER A 107 -10.25 9.16 -19.11
N ALA A 108 -9.98 8.24 -20.03
CA ALA A 108 -8.75 7.47 -20.12
C ALA A 108 -7.51 8.37 -20.16
N ASN A 109 -6.38 7.84 -19.67
CA ASN A 109 -5.09 8.47 -19.89
C ASN A 109 -4.73 8.47 -21.38
N THR A 110 -3.77 9.31 -21.79
CA THR A 110 -3.35 9.43 -23.20
C THR A 110 -2.77 8.14 -23.79
N ASP A 111 -2.32 7.23 -22.95
CA ASP A 111 -1.80 5.91 -23.31
C ASP A 111 -2.87 4.80 -23.27
N GLY A 112 -4.14 5.14 -23.03
CA GLY A 112 -5.24 4.17 -22.96
C GLY A 112 -5.31 3.42 -21.63
N THR A 113 -4.53 3.84 -20.63
CA THR A 113 -4.55 3.24 -19.29
C THR A 113 -5.66 3.79 -18.41
N LEU A 114 -6.00 3.02 -17.38
CA LEU A 114 -6.96 3.39 -16.37
C LEU A 114 -6.50 4.67 -15.61
N PRO A 115 -7.32 5.74 -15.57
CA PRO A 115 -6.93 7.02 -14.99
C PRO A 115 -7.13 7.03 -13.47
N ASP A 116 -6.57 8.03 -12.80
CA ASP A 116 -6.89 8.31 -11.40
C ASP A 116 -8.37 8.71 -11.25
N VAL A 117 -8.95 8.34 -10.11
CA VAL A 117 -10.27 8.80 -9.67
C VAL A 117 -10.07 9.55 -8.36
N LYS A 118 -10.66 10.75 -8.27
CA LYS A 118 -10.73 11.52 -7.03
C LYS A 118 -12.19 11.70 -6.62
N GLU A 119 -12.48 11.35 -5.38
CA GLU A 119 -13.80 11.49 -4.76
C GLU A 119 -14.93 10.84 -5.59
N GLY A 120 -14.69 9.65 -6.13
CA GLY A 120 -15.71 8.83 -6.78
C GLY A 120 -16.86 8.55 -5.82
N THR A 121 -18.09 8.64 -6.30
CA THR A 121 -19.29 8.60 -5.45
C THR A 121 -19.88 7.21 -5.31
N CYS A 122 -20.50 6.96 -4.17
CA CYS A 122 -21.29 5.76 -3.89
C CYS A 122 -22.79 6.09 -3.78
N ASP A 123 -23.63 5.25 -4.39
CA ASP A 123 -25.08 5.47 -4.48
C ASP A 123 -25.73 5.45 -3.09
N GLN A 124 -26.51 6.49 -2.77
CA GLN A 124 -27.23 6.61 -1.49
C GLN A 124 -26.32 6.48 -0.24
N SER A 125 -25.05 6.85 -0.37
CA SER A 125 -24.07 6.75 0.72
C SER A 125 -23.19 7.99 0.77
N SER A 126 -22.66 8.30 1.97
CA SER A 126 -21.63 9.32 2.17
C SER A 126 -20.22 8.83 1.87
N ARG A 127 -20.08 7.55 1.49
CA ARG A 127 -18.79 6.96 1.13
C ARG A 127 -18.29 7.53 -0.20
N THR A 128 -16.99 7.72 -0.27
CA THR A 128 -16.28 8.05 -1.50
C THR A 128 -15.18 7.03 -1.77
N PHE A 129 -14.71 6.96 -3.01
CA PHE A 129 -13.55 6.18 -3.34
C PHE A 129 -12.57 6.96 -4.22
N ASP A 130 -11.29 6.69 -4.03
CA ASP A 130 -10.20 7.20 -4.84
C ASP A 130 -9.49 6.04 -5.52
N VAL A 131 -8.99 6.27 -6.72
CA VAL A 131 -8.03 5.40 -7.40
C VAL A 131 -6.82 6.23 -7.73
N THR A 132 -5.64 5.80 -7.29
CA THR A 132 -4.38 6.50 -7.56
C THR A 132 -3.37 5.56 -8.16
N ARG A 133 -2.79 5.95 -9.30
CA ARG A 133 -1.74 5.20 -9.97
C ARG A 133 -0.39 5.39 -9.28
N GLY A 134 0.27 4.28 -9.00
CA GLY A 134 1.65 4.18 -8.53
C GLY A 134 2.52 3.36 -9.47
N ALA A 135 3.80 3.18 -9.11
CA ALA A 135 4.73 2.35 -9.88
C ALA A 135 4.31 0.87 -9.88
N ASP A 136 3.77 0.39 -8.75
CA ASP A 136 3.42 -1.02 -8.54
C ASP A 136 2.01 -1.40 -9.03
N GLY A 137 1.18 -0.41 -9.39
CA GLY A 137 -0.20 -0.65 -9.82
C GLY A 137 -1.15 0.51 -9.49
N LEU A 138 -2.41 0.19 -9.20
CA LEU A 138 -3.43 1.14 -8.77
C LEU A 138 -3.75 0.93 -7.30
N THR A 139 -3.79 2.00 -6.51
CA THR A 139 -4.32 1.93 -5.14
C THR A 139 -5.77 2.37 -5.13
N LEU A 140 -6.68 1.47 -4.78
CA LEU A 140 -8.06 1.79 -4.47
C LEU A 140 -8.16 2.15 -3.00
N THR A 141 -8.80 3.28 -2.69
CA THR A 141 -9.08 3.72 -1.32
C THR A 141 -10.57 4.01 -1.21
N VAL A 142 -11.22 3.49 -0.17
CA VAL A 142 -12.58 3.91 0.20
C VAL A 142 -12.51 4.71 1.48
N SER A 143 -13.29 5.78 1.55
CA SER A 143 -13.38 6.70 2.68
C SER A 143 -14.83 6.87 3.12
N GLN A 144 -15.06 6.87 4.42
CA GLN A 144 -16.35 7.16 5.03
C GLN A 144 -16.19 8.19 6.16
N PRO A 145 -16.98 9.28 6.18
CA PRO A 145 -17.04 10.17 7.32
C PRO A 145 -17.56 9.45 8.57
N VAL A 146 -16.80 9.47 9.66
CA VAL A 146 -17.21 8.98 10.99
C VAL A 146 -17.69 10.14 11.86
N THR A 147 -17.02 11.28 11.75
CA THR A 147 -17.43 12.55 12.35
C THR A 147 -17.24 13.67 11.33
N PRO A 148 -17.73 14.90 11.56
CA PRO A 148 -17.50 16.01 10.65
C PRO A 148 -16.03 16.35 10.38
N SER A 149 -15.10 15.85 11.21
CA SER A 149 -13.67 16.14 11.11
C SER A 149 -12.80 14.88 10.99
N SER A 150 -13.40 13.70 10.75
CA SER A 150 -12.64 12.47 10.62
C SER A 150 -13.30 11.48 9.68
N ASN A 151 -12.45 10.77 8.93
CA ASN A 151 -12.85 9.69 8.05
C ASN A 151 -12.23 8.39 8.52
N GLN A 152 -12.96 7.30 8.30
CA GLN A 152 -12.42 5.95 8.30
C GLN A 152 -12.10 5.58 6.86
N THR A 153 -10.90 5.07 6.63
CA THR A 153 -10.38 4.75 5.30
C THR A 153 -9.80 3.35 5.26
N GLY A 154 -10.00 2.64 4.16
CA GLY A 154 -9.30 1.39 3.86
C GLY A 154 -8.77 1.42 2.44
N SER A 155 -7.63 0.77 2.20
CA SER A 155 -6.97 0.74 0.90
C SER A 155 -6.58 -0.66 0.46
N HIS A 156 -6.47 -0.84 -0.86
CA HIS A 156 -5.96 -2.06 -1.48
C HIS A 156 -5.12 -1.73 -2.71
N LEU A 157 -3.96 -2.38 -2.83
CA LEU A 157 -3.13 -2.30 -4.02
C LEU A 157 -3.62 -3.33 -5.04
N ILE A 158 -4.08 -2.85 -6.19
CA ILE A 158 -4.28 -3.64 -7.40
C ILE A 158 -2.95 -3.67 -8.15
N PRO A 159 -2.22 -4.81 -8.14
CA PRO A 159 -0.91 -4.89 -8.76
C PRO A 159 -0.99 -4.85 -10.29
N ASN A 160 0.12 -4.45 -10.93
CA ASN A 160 0.18 -4.32 -12.40
C ASN A 160 -0.11 -5.62 -13.18
N ASP A 161 0.16 -6.79 -12.59
CA ASP A 161 -0.12 -8.09 -13.21
C ASP A 161 -1.63 -8.40 -13.29
N GLU A 162 -2.46 -7.71 -12.52
CA GLU A 162 -3.93 -7.77 -12.64
C GLU A 162 -4.48 -6.78 -13.69
N LEU A 163 -3.63 -5.95 -14.29
CA LEU A 163 -4.01 -4.94 -15.28
C LEU A 163 -3.56 -5.34 -16.69
N ALA A 164 -4.49 -5.89 -17.47
CA ALA A 164 -4.24 -6.32 -18.84
C ALA A 164 -4.41 -5.15 -19.83
N ILE A 165 -3.46 -5.03 -20.77
CA ILE A 165 -3.55 -4.11 -21.91
C ILE A 165 -3.93 -4.92 -23.16
N SER A 166 -4.98 -4.48 -23.87
CA SER A 166 -5.34 -4.99 -25.20
C SER A 166 -5.02 -3.94 -26.26
N ASN A 167 -4.35 -4.39 -27.33
CA ASN A 167 -4.13 -3.59 -28.53
C ASN A 167 -5.25 -3.88 -29.53
N GLU A 168 -6.21 -2.98 -29.63
CA GLU A 168 -7.29 -3.03 -30.61
C GLU A 168 -6.86 -2.24 -31.88
N PRO A 169 -7.45 -2.52 -33.06
CA PRO A 169 -7.05 -1.88 -34.33
C PRO A 169 -7.00 -0.34 -34.33
N ASN A 170 -7.71 0.30 -33.40
CA ASN A 170 -7.83 1.75 -33.26
C ASN A 170 -7.78 2.27 -31.81
N ALA A 171 -7.40 1.43 -30.84
CA ALA A 171 -7.32 1.84 -29.44
C ALA A 171 -6.39 0.92 -28.65
N VAL A 172 -5.69 1.48 -27.66
CA VAL A 172 -5.09 0.71 -26.56
C VAL A 172 -6.05 0.83 -25.40
N VAL A 173 -6.47 -0.29 -24.83
CA VAL A 173 -7.38 -0.29 -23.66
C VAL A 173 -6.80 -1.13 -22.54
N GLN A 174 -6.79 -0.56 -21.34
CA GLN A 174 -6.47 -1.30 -20.12
C GLN A 174 -7.75 -1.78 -19.44
N SER A 175 -7.69 -3.00 -18.90
CA SER A 175 -8.76 -3.62 -18.14
C SER A 175 -8.22 -4.36 -16.93
N TYR A 176 -9.01 -4.40 -15.87
CA TYR A 176 -8.74 -5.21 -14.69
C TYR A 176 -9.16 -6.66 -14.94
N THR A 177 -8.32 -7.60 -14.49
CA THR A 177 -8.48 -9.05 -14.69
C THR A 177 -8.28 -9.87 -13.42
N GLY A 178 -8.06 -9.21 -12.29
CA GLY A 178 -7.86 -9.87 -11.00
C GLY A 178 -9.15 -10.26 -10.28
N PRO A 179 -9.06 -10.60 -8.98
CA PRO A 179 -10.22 -10.94 -8.15
C PRO A 179 -11.27 -9.83 -8.08
N THR A 180 -12.54 -10.18 -8.21
CA THR A 180 -13.65 -9.22 -8.06
C THR A 180 -13.97 -8.88 -6.60
N SER A 181 -13.34 -9.58 -5.65
CA SER A 181 -13.62 -9.45 -4.22
C SER A 181 -12.32 -9.49 -3.42
N PHE A 182 -12.15 -8.49 -2.55
CA PHE A 182 -10.98 -8.34 -1.70
C PHE A 182 -11.28 -7.37 -0.55
N ASP A 183 -10.43 -7.40 0.46
CA ASP A 183 -10.52 -6.57 1.65
C ASP A 183 -9.66 -5.29 1.52
N LEU A 184 -10.16 -4.21 2.11
CA LEU A 184 -9.45 -2.94 2.25
C LEU A 184 -8.95 -2.80 3.70
N GLU A 185 -7.66 -2.52 3.84
CA GLU A 185 -6.94 -2.45 5.13
C GLU A 185 -6.44 -1.03 5.44
#